data_AF-A0A238UAK0-F1
#
_entry.id   AF-A0A238UAK0-F1
#
_cell.length_a   1.000
_cell.length_b   1.000
_cell.length_c   1.000
_cell.angle_alpha   90.00
_cell.angle_beta   90.00
_cell.angle_gamma   90.00
#
_symmetry.space_group_name_H-M   'P 1'
#
loop_
_entity.id
_entity.type
_entity.pdbx_description
1 polymer ?
#
loop_
_entity_poly.entity_id
_entity_poly.type
_entity_poly.pdbx_seq_one_letter_code
_entity_poly.pdbx_strand_id
1 'polypeptide(L)'
;MREKFSLIILFISLVAVSQSKYLVTAKSGLSVRNKPSINASRIGRLDFNEKITITETTDFSFTTEKIKGYWVKIKNPKLEGYVFNGFLKPLSPNKITYKIHRKDGDIHEELRAKIDGKEMSITKGCFSILEVQDYNNDGLEDVLLEHDACGGNCCGASISIYAFNGKEFVATKQVGYDFTGIGLHYDKNTVRQFAISNNHIGHGNTDLCEDERNTYVFDNFEFKLIHTEKDRKLKAIKEIKSEDFLPDEFGRESRETEVLSIAYDLDNNGTPDQITSGYWSRWGILHEVDIILNGKVLKNQKIGSPKRVGILKTKTNNVHDLVIECDKIFVWNGKKYVYDKKKSKTK
;
A
#
# COMPACT_ATOMS: atom_id res chain seq x y z
N MET A 1 -1.94 51.03 49.91
CA MET A 1 -1.46 50.26 48.75
C MET A 1 -0.89 48.96 49.28
N ARG A 2 -1.43 47.82 48.83
CA ARG A 2 -1.09 46.49 49.35
C ARG A 2 -0.37 45.75 48.22
N GLU A 3 0.96 45.74 48.27
CA GLU A 3 1.77 45.10 47.25
C GLU A 3 1.61 43.58 47.32
N LYS A 4 1.19 42.98 46.20
CA LYS A 4 1.10 41.53 46.03
C LYS A 4 2.41 41.03 45.45
N PHE A 5 3.23 40.38 46.27
CA PHE A 5 4.32 39.54 45.79
C PHE A 5 3.73 38.34 45.02
N SER A 6 3.90 38.32 43.70
CA SER A 6 3.63 37.13 42.88
C SER A 6 4.84 36.22 42.90
N LEU A 7 4.68 35.05 43.51
CA LEU A 7 5.66 33.97 43.50
C LEU A 7 5.58 33.26 42.14
N ILE A 8 6.58 33.47 41.27
CA ILE A 8 6.70 32.75 39.99
C ILE A 8 7.33 31.39 40.29
N ILE A 9 6.53 30.32 40.24
CA ILE A 9 6.99 28.94 40.33
C ILE A 9 7.51 28.54 38.96
N LEU A 10 8.84 28.45 38.83
CA LEU A 10 9.53 27.98 37.63
C LEU A 10 9.39 26.45 37.54
N PHE A 11 8.43 25.97 36.76
CA PHE A 11 8.33 24.56 36.37
C PHE A 11 9.49 24.22 35.42
N ILE A 12 10.62 23.76 35.98
CA ILE A 12 11.67 23.11 35.20
C ILE A 12 11.15 21.70 34.88
N SER A 13 10.57 21.54 33.68
CA SER A 13 10.26 20.23 33.13
C SER A 13 11.58 19.49 32.85
N LEU A 14 11.94 18.56 33.74
CA LEU A 14 12.97 17.56 33.49
C LEU A 14 12.46 16.62 32.38
N VAL A 15 12.70 17.01 31.12
CA VAL A 15 12.60 16.08 30.00
C VAL A 15 13.79 15.15 30.12
N ALA A 16 13.58 13.98 30.73
CA ALA A 16 14.52 12.88 30.64
C ALA A 16 14.56 12.42 29.18
N VAL A 17 15.46 12.99 28.39
CA VAL A 17 15.76 12.48 27.04
C VAL A 17 16.35 11.09 27.24
N SER A 18 15.56 10.06 26.91
CA SER A 18 16.08 8.70 26.80
C SER A 18 17.16 8.70 25.73
N GLN A 19 18.42 8.57 26.14
CA GLN A 19 19.55 8.53 25.23
C GLN A 19 19.72 7.09 24.73
N SER A 20 19.13 6.79 23.57
CA SER A 20 19.35 5.52 22.88
C SER A 20 20.84 5.33 22.61
N LYS A 21 21.40 4.24 23.13
CA LYS A 21 22.81 3.89 22.93
C LYS A 21 22.95 3.04 21.67
N TYR A 22 24.02 3.26 20.92
CA TYR A 22 24.34 2.52 19.70
C TYR A 22 25.75 1.93 19.77
N LEU A 23 25.97 0.85 19.03
CA LEU A 23 27.26 0.24 18.73
C LEU A 23 27.67 0.58 17.31
N VAL A 24 28.96 0.86 17.13
CA VAL A 24 29.58 0.93 15.82
C VAL A 24 29.75 -0.49 15.24
N THR A 25 29.17 -0.76 14.09
CA THR A 25 29.23 -2.07 13.40
C THR A 25 30.29 -2.15 12.31
N ALA A 26 30.87 -1.02 11.90
CA ALA A 26 31.97 -0.98 10.95
C ALA A 26 33.23 -1.61 11.56
N LYS A 27 33.64 -2.79 11.06
CA LYS A 27 34.87 -3.49 11.52
C LYS A 27 36.13 -2.62 11.38
N SER A 28 36.17 -1.75 10.37
CA SER A 28 37.23 -0.79 10.13
C SER A 28 37.09 0.52 10.93
N GLY A 29 36.21 0.57 11.92
CA GLY A 29 35.83 1.81 12.62
C GLY A 29 35.01 2.76 11.75
N LEU A 30 34.38 3.75 12.40
CA LEU A 30 33.48 4.72 11.79
C LEU A 30 34.10 6.12 11.82
N SER A 31 34.13 6.80 10.67
CA SER A 31 34.72 8.15 10.58
C SER A 31 33.76 9.20 11.16
N VAL A 32 34.29 10.08 12.02
CA VAL A 32 33.56 11.24 12.53
C VAL A 32 34.00 12.47 11.75
N ARG A 33 33.04 13.27 11.29
CA ARG A 33 33.26 14.45 10.44
C ARG A 33 32.65 15.71 11.04
N ASN A 34 33.18 16.87 10.67
CA ASN A 34 32.68 18.16 11.18
C ASN A 34 31.36 18.62 10.52
N LYS A 35 30.99 18.04 9.37
CA LYS A 35 29.72 18.28 8.67
C LYS A 35 29.14 16.94 8.18
N PRO A 36 27.80 16.85 8.00
CA PRO A 36 27.12 15.63 7.52
C PRO A 36 27.35 15.37 6.03
N SER A 37 28.60 15.11 5.62
CA SER A 37 28.98 14.86 4.23
C SER A 37 30.26 14.03 4.13
N ILE A 38 30.35 13.16 3.12
CA ILE A 38 31.57 12.37 2.85
C ILE A 38 32.78 13.23 2.44
N ASN A 39 32.54 14.46 1.98
CA ASN A 39 33.58 15.41 1.59
C ASN A 39 34.04 16.31 2.74
N ALA A 40 33.38 16.23 3.91
CA ALA A 40 33.71 17.06 5.06
C ALA A 40 34.98 16.59 5.77
N SER A 41 35.68 17.50 6.45
CA SER A 41 36.91 17.15 7.17
C SER A 41 36.66 16.07 8.22
N ARG A 42 37.49 15.03 8.22
CA ARG A 42 37.48 14.00 9.26
C ARG A 42 38.10 14.58 10.52
N ILE A 43 37.34 14.54 11.62
CA ILE A 43 37.76 15.06 12.93
C ILE A 43 37.98 13.96 13.96
N GLY A 44 37.66 12.72 13.60
CA GLY A 44 37.92 11.59 14.47
C GLY A 44 37.50 10.26 13.87
N ARG A 45 37.52 9.25 14.73
CA ARG A 45 37.14 7.88 14.43
C ARG A 45 36.56 7.25 15.69
N LEU A 46 35.50 6.48 15.51
CA LEU A 46 34.97 5.57 16.50
C LEU A 46 35.43 4.15 16.18
N ASP A 47 35.74 3.38 17.21
CA ASP A 47 36.18 2.00 17.06
C ASP A 47 35.01 1.03 16.90
N PHE A 48 35.28 -0.14 16.34
CA PHE A 48 34.28 -1.21 16.24
C PHE A 48 33.80 -1.61 17.65
N ASN A 49 32.48 -1.80 17.82
CA ASN A 49 31.80 -1.99 19.09
C ASN A 49 31.89 -0.82 20.09
N GLU A 50 32.36 0.36 19.67
CA GLU A 50 32.30 1.55 20.51
C GLU A 50 30.84 1.95 20.75
N LYS A 51 30.52 2.29 22.00
CA LYS A 51 29.18 2.73 22.41
C LYS A 51 29.08 4.24 22.25
N ILE A 52 28.07 4.69 21.51
CA ILE A 52 27.80 6.11 21.31
C ILE A 52 26.34 6.45 21.59
N THR A 53 26.10 7.74 21.79
CA THR A 53 24.76 8.32 21.85
C THR A 53 24.59 9.24 20.64
N ILE A 54 23.44 9.13 19.98
CA ILE A 54 23.02 10.08 18.96
C ILE A 54 22.33 11.26 19.65
N THR A 55 22.77 12.48 19.36
CA THR A 55 22.18 13.71 19.90
C THR A 55 21.26 14.42 18.91
N GLU A 56 21.36 14.12 17.61
CA GLU A 56 20.58 14.77 16.56
C GLU A 56 20.51 13.86 15.32
N THR A 57 19.33 13.73 14.73
CA THR A 57 19.10 13.14 13.41
C THR A 57 19.04 14.23 12.36
N THR A 58 19.56 13.97 11.16
CA THR A 58 19.56 14.94 10.05
C THR A 58 18.90 14.35 8.82
N ASP A 59 18.37 15.21 7.94
CA ASP A 59 17.77 14.80 6.65
C ASP A 59 18.82 14.55 5.56
N PHE A 60 20.12 14.66 5.89
CA PHE A 60 21.20 14.41 4.94
C PHE A 60 21.39 12.90 4.74
N SER A 61 20.77 12.38 3.69
CA SER A 61 20.93 10.98 3.30
C SER A 61 22.30 10.71 2.65
N PHE A 62 22.79 9.49 2.81
CA PHE A 62 23.98 9.00 2.15
C PHE A 62 23.81 7.52 1.81
N THR A 63 24.40 7.09 0.70
CA THR A 63 24.40 5.69 0.25
C THR A 63 25.82 5.29 -0.08
N THR A 64 26.27 4.17 0.49
CA THR A 64 27.55 3.54 0.17
C THR A 64 27.32 2.09 -0.21
N GLU A 65 27.79 1.68 -1.39
CA GLU A 65 27.59 0.32 -1.94
C GLU A 65 26.14 -0.18 -1.82
N LYS A 66 25.82 -0.89 -0.72
CA LYS A 66 24.52 -1.51 -0.41
C LYS A 66 23.83 -0.93 0.84
N ILE A 67 24.45 0.01 1.54
CA ILE A 67 23.96 0.55 2.81
C ILE A 67 23.46 1.97 2.57
N LYS A 68 22.15 2.16 2.76
CA LYS A 68 21.48 3.48 2.77
C LYS A 68 21.31 3.94 4.21
N GLY A 69 21.41 5.24 4.44
CA GLY A 69 21.20 5.82 5.75
C GLY A 69 21.27 7.34 5.72
N TYR A 70 21.40 7.91 6.91
CA TYR A 70 21.45 9.34 7.17
C TYR A 70 22.68 9.70 7.99
N TRP A 71 23.12 10.95 7.88
CA TRP A 71 24.08 11.50 8.82
C TRP A 71 23.38 11.80 10.15
N VAL A 72 24.05 11.48 11.25
CA VAL A 72 23.57 11.75 12.60
C VAL A 72 24.67 12.40 13.41
N LYS A 73 24.30 13.31 14.31
CA LYS A 73 25.23 13.95 15.21
C LYS A 73 25.40 13.10 16.46
N ILE A 74 26.64 12.96 16.90
CA ILE A 74 27.01 12.25 18.12
C ILE A 74 27.76 13.19 19.06
N LYS A 75 27.66 12.90 20.35
CA LYS A 75 28.44 13.57 21.39
C LYS A 75 28.92 12.56 22.41
N ASN A 76 30.23 12.50 22.61
CA ASN A 76 30.84 11.84 23.75
C ASN A 76 31.84 12.82 24.42
N PRO A 77 32.38 12.52 25.61
CA PRO A 77 33.28 13.43 26.32
C PRO A 77 34.54 13.83 25.55
N LYS A 78 34.92 13.08 24.51
CA LYS A 78 36.16 13.26 23.74
C LYS A 78 35.92 13.85 22.34
N LEU A 79 34.69 13.78 21.83
CA LEU A 79 34.41 14.00 20.42
C LEU A 79 32.93 14.33 20.18
N GLU A 80 32.69 15.42 19.45
CA GLU A 80 31.37 15.81 18.95
C GLU A 80 31.48 15.98 17.43
N GLY A 81 30.53 15.41 16.67
CA GLY A 81 30.56 15.46 15.21
C GLY A 81 29.50 14.60 14.56
N TYR A 82 29.61 14.42 13.24
CA TYR A 82 28.67 13.68 12.42
C TYR A 82 29.22 12.33 11.98
N VAL A 83 28.39 11.30 12.03
CA VAL A 83 28.68 9.95 11.55
C VAL A 83 27.55 9.44 10.67
N PHE A 84 27.84 8.45 9.82
CA PHE A 84 26.84 7.80 8.99
C PHE A 84 26.15 6.67 9.77
N ASN A 85 24.83 6.75 9.95
CA ASN A 85 24.09 5.81 10.81
C ASN A 85 23.95 4.40 10.23
N GLY A 86 24.24 4.20 8.93
CA GLY A 86 24.23 2.87 8.31
C GLY A 86 25.25 1.88 8.91
N PHE A 87 26.18 2.37 9.73
CA PHE A 87 27.14 1.57 10.50
C PHE A 87 26.91 1.64 12.02
N LEU A 88 25.70 2.00 12.44
CA LEU A 88 25.29 1.98 13.83
C LEU A 88 24.25 0.89 14.04
N LYS A 89 24.37 0.15 15.14
CA LYS A 89 23.35 -0.79 15.60
C LYS A 89 22.92 -0.37 17.01
N PRO A 90 21.65 -0.12 17.28
CA PRO A 90 21.23 0.23 18.63
C PRO A 90 21.53 -0.92 19.60
N LEU A 91 21.99 -0.56 20.80
CA LEU A 91 22.20 -1.46 21.93
C LEU A 91 20.84 -1.80 22.50
N SER A 92 20.16 -2.75 21.84
CA SER A 92 18.83 -3.26 22.18
C SER A 92 17.94 -2.19 22.81
N PRO A 93 17.33 -1.33 22.00
CA PRO A 93 16.28 -0.48 22.52
C PRO A 93 15.13 -1.44 22.84
N ASN A 94 14.66 -1.39 24.09
CA ASN A 94 13.40 -1.91 24.60
C ASN A 94 12.64 -2.82 23.64
N LYS A 95 12.67 -4.15 23.84
CA LYS A 95 11.92 -5.08 22.98
C LYS A 95 10.44 -4.72 23.05
N ILE A 96 9.92 -4.13 21.97
CA ILE A 96 8.50 -3.86 21.81
C ILE A 96 7.83 -5.19 21.43
N THR A 97 6.71 -5.50 22.06
CA THR A 97 5.86 -6.62 21.61
C THR A 97 4.44 -6.13 21.42
N TYR A 98 3.82 -6.54 20.32
CA TYR A 98 2.46 -6.16 19.94
C TYR A 98 1.46 -7.25 20.29
N LYS A 99 0.26 -6.84 20.70
CA LYS A 99 -0.89 -7.73 20.91
C LYS A 99 -2.17 -7.04 20.47
N ILE A 100 -3.03 -7.80 19.82
CA ILE A 100 -4.42 -7.43 19.62
C ILE A 100 -5.21 -7.88 20.85
N HIS A 101 -5.99 -6.97 21.42
CA HIS A 101 -6.97 -7.25 22.45
C HIS A 101 -8.36 -6.95 21.90
N ARG A 102 -9.26 -7.91 22.02
CA ARG A 102 -10.68 -7.74 21.70
C ARG A 102 -11.50 -8.01 22.95
N LYS A 103 -12.39 -7.08 23.29
CA LYS A 103 -13.33 -7.25 24.38
C LYS A 103 -14.56 -8.01 23.88
N ASP A 104 -15.09 -8.92 24.68
CA ASP A 104 -16.33 -9.62 24.35
C ASP A 104 -17.46 -8.64 24.04
N GLY A 105 -18.11 -8.85 22.89
CA GLY A 105 -19.17 -7.97 22.39
C GLY A 105 -18.70 -6.70 21.67
N ASP A 106 -17.39 -6.45 21.58
CA ASP A 106 -16.84 -5.36 20.77
C ASP A 106 -16.51 -5.86 19.36
N ILE A 107 -16.91 -5.08 18.35
CA ILE A 107 -16.54 -5.33 16.95
C ILE A 107 -15.13 -4.78 16.65
N HIS A 108 -14.66 -3.85 17.47
CA HIS A 108 -13.37 -3.21 17.31
C HIS A 108 -12.28 -3.94 18.12
N GLU A 109 -11.11 -3.97 17.53
CA GLU A 109 -9.88 -4.47 18.10
C GLU A 109 -9.07 -3.31 18.70
N GLU A 110 -8.35 -3.57 19.79
CA GLU A 110 -7.39 -2.65 20.39
C GLU A 110 -5.98 -3.20 20.20
N LEU A 111 -5.14 -2.45 19.48
CA LEU A 111 -3.73 -2.75 19.35
C LEU A 111 -2.99 -2.19 20.56
N ARG A 112 -2.23 -3.05 21.23
CA ARG A 112 -1.40 -2.68 22.38
C ARG A 112 0.05 -3.05 22.14
N ALA A 113 0.95 -2.21 22.65
CA ALA A 113 2.38 -2.47 22.70
C ALA A 113 2.86 -2.59 24.15
N LYS A 114 3.86 -3.44 24.37
CA LYS A 114 4.60 -3.54 25.63
C LYS A 114 6.03 -3.07 25.42
N ILE A 115 6.42 -2.01 26.12
CA ILE A 115 7.76 -1.40 26.06
C ILE A 115 8.31 -1.41 27.50
N ASP A 116 9.47 -2.05 27.72
CA ASP A 116 10.09 -2.18 29.05
C ASP A 116 9.16 -2.69 30.16
N GLY A 117 8.29 -3.64 29.81
CA GLY A 117 7.34 -4.17 30.79
C GLY A 117 6.04 -3.38 30.90
N LYS A 118 6.00 -2.12 30.44
CA LYS A 118 4.81 -1.27 30.48
C LYS A 118 3.97 -1.45 29.22
N GLU A 119 2.69 -1.73 29.40
CA GLU A 119 1.72 -1.86 28.32
C GLU A 119 1.08 -0.50 28.00
N MET A 120 0.85 -0.23 26.73
CA MET A 120 0.18 0.97 26.24
C MET A 120 -0.73 0.64 25.06
N SER A 121 -1.85 1.36 24.96
CA SER A 121 -2.75 1.32 23.80
C SER A 121 -2.16 2.16 22.66
N ILE A 122 -2.22 1.64 21.44
CA ILE A 122 -1.76 2.32 20.22
C ILE A 122 -2.96 2.87 19.47
N THR A 123 -3.91 2.00 19.13
CA THR A 123 -5.08 2.36 18.34
C THR A 123 -6.21 1.37 18.59
N LYS A 124 -7.44 1.80 18.28
CA LYS A 124 -8.65 0.97 18.32
C LYS A 124 -9.42 1.11 17.02
N GLY A 125 -9.86 0.01 16.43
CA GLY A 125 -10.48 0.02 15.11
C GLY A 125 -10.70 -1.38 14.57
N CYS A 126 -10.87 -1.50 13.26
CA CYS A 126 -10.98 -2.79 12.59
C CYS A 126 -9.79 -2.92 11.68
N PHE A 127 -8.91 -3.83 12.07
CA PHE A 127 -7.64 -4.03 11.41
C PHE A 127 -7.13 -5.44 11.68
N SER A 128 -6.05 -5.80 11.01
CA SER A 128 -5.26 -6.99 11.30
C SER A 128 -3.79 -6.65 11.22
N ILE A 129 -2.97 -7.29 12.06
CA ILE A 129 -1.51 -7.18 11.95
C ILE A 129 -1.09 -7.99 10.73
N LEU A 130 -0.59 -7.30 9.70
CA LEU A 130 0.03 -7.94 8.53
C LEU A 130 1.44 -8.41 8.87
N GLU A 131 2.23 -7.53 9.48
CA GLU A 131 3.65 -7.77 9.72
C GLU A 131 4.16 -6.94 10.89
N VAL A 132 5.21 -7.45 11.55
CA VAL A 132 6.01 -6.74 12.55
C VAL A 132 7.47 -6.76 12.10
N GLN A 133 8.03 -5.59 11.83
CA GLN A 133 9.39 -5.43 11.33
C GLN A 133 9.88 -4.01 11.59
N ASP A 134 11.20 -3.83 11.77
CA ASP A 134 11.84 -2.52 11.78
C ASP A 134 11.87 -1.92 10.36
N TYR A 135 10.91 -1.04 10.03
CA TYR A 135 10.80 -0.42 8.70
C TYR A 135 11.65 0.85 8.59
N ASN A 136 11.82 1.60 9.70
CA ASN A 136 12.61 2.83 9.71
C ASN A 136 14.11 2.62 9.97
N ASN A 137 14.55 1.40 10.30
CA ASN A 137 15.91 1.02 10.72
C ASN A 137 16.38 1.72 12.00
N ASP A 138 15.47 2.03 12.93
CA ASP A 138 15.83 2.58 14.25
C ASP A 138 16.15 1.48 15.29
N GLY A 139 15.98 0.20 14.89
CA GLY A 139 16.21 -1.01 15.67
C GLY A 139 15.11 -1.38 16.64
N LEU A 140 13.97 -0.70 16.59
CA LEU A 140 12.71 -1.12 17.19
C LEU A 140 11.82 -1.74 16.11
N GLU A 141 11.05 -2.74 16.50
CA GLU A 141 10.07 -3.33 15.57
C GLU A 141 8.88 -2.37 15.42
N ASP A 142 8.46 -2.09 14.20
CA ASP A 142 7.23 -1.39 13.84
C ASP A 142 6.12 -2.39 13.51
N VAL A 143 4.88 -1.92 13.41
CA VAL A 143 3.73 -2.77 13.07
C VAL A 143 2.98 -2.24 11.85
N LEU A 144 2.84 -3.10 10.85
CA LEU A 144 2.03 -2.86 9.66
C LEU A 144 0.63 -3.42 9.87
N LEU A 145 -0.38 -2.57 9.73
CA LEU A 145 -1.78 -2.93 9.84
C LEU A 145 -2.48 -2.84 8.48
N GLU A 146 -3.35 -3.81 8.21
CA GLU A 146 -4.43 -3.69 7.23
C GLU A 146 -5.68 -3.24 7.97
N HIS A 147 -6.34 -2.18 7.53
CA HIS A 147 -7.62 -1.69 8.03
C HIS A 147 -8.73 -2.16 7.12
N ASP A 148 -9.86 -2.52 7.71
CA ASP A 148 -11.08 -2.88 6.99
C ASP A 148 -12.31 -2.17 7.59
N ALA A 149 -13.46 -2.38 6.95
CA ALA A 149 -14.71 -1.73 7.33
C ALA A 149 -15.43 -2.40 8.51
N CYS A 150 -14.77 -3.22 9.35
CA CYS A 150 -15.41 -4.01 10.41
C CYS A 150 -16.51 -4.98 9.89
N GLY A 151 -16.44 -5.35 8.61
CA GLY A 151 -17.54 -5.99 7.89
C GLY A 151 -18.50 -4.97 7.27
N GLY A 152 -18.66 -5.03 5.94
CA GLY A 152 -19.47 -4.10 5.17
C GLY A 152 -18.90 -3.90 3.77
N ASN A 153 -19.55 -3.07 2.97
CA ASN A 153 -19.10 -2.70 1.62
C ASN A 153 -18.92 -1.19 1.45
N CYS A 154 -18.77 -0.45 2.56
CA CYS A 154 -18.64 1.01 2.51
C CYS A 154 -17.23 1.46 2.11
N CYS A 155 -16.19 0.71 2.47
CA CYS A 155 -14.80 1.09 2.26
C CYS A 155 -13.97 -0.13 1.83
N GLY A 156 -13.05 0.08 0.88
CA GLY A 156 -11.99 -0.88 0.59
C GLY A 156 -10.96 -0.94 1.71
N ALA A 157 -10.19 -2.02 1.76
CA ALA A 157 -9.09 -2.17 2.70
C ALA A 157 -8.00 -1.13 2.44
N SER A 158 -7.32 -0.70 3.51
CA SER A 158 -6.18 0.23 3.47
C SER A 158 -5.08 -0.27 4.40
N ILE A 159 -3.86 0.26 4.31
CA ILE A 159 -2.77 -0.07 5.23
C ILE A 159 -2.20 1.16 5.93
N SER A 160 -1.62 0.95 7.11
CA SER A 160 -0.81 1.95 7.82
C SER A 160 0.35 1.30 8.57
N ILE A 161 1.43 2.03 8.79
CA ILE A 161 2.50 1.62 9.71
C ILE A 161 2.40 2.45 10.99
N TYR A 162 2.56 1.79 12.14
CA TYR A 162 2.79 2.44 13.43
C TYR A 162 4.22 2.15 13.88
N ALA A 163 5.00 3.21 14.09
CA ALA A 163 6.41 3.13 14.45
C ALA A 163 6.70 3.98 15.70
N PHE A 164 7.59 3.53 16.57
CA PHE A 164 7.86 4.20 17.86
C PHE A 164 9.02 5.20 17.75
N ASN A 165 8.76 6.49 17.94
CA ASN A 165 9.79 7.53 17.80
C ASN A 165 10.69 7.71 19.04
N GLY A 166 10.61 6.80 20.02
CA GLY A 166 11.28 6.91 21.32
C GLY A 166 10.41 7.50 22.44
N LYS A 167 9.28 8.13 22.11
CA LYS A 167 8.32 8.71 23.07
C LYS A 167 6.91 8.17 22.86
N GLU A 168 6.46 8.10 21.62
CA GLU A 168 5.11 7.68 21.24
C GLU A 168 5.11 6.94 19.90
N PHE A 169 3.98 6.28 19.60
CA PHE A 169 3.76 5.69 18.29
C PHE A 169 3.27 6.75 17.32
N VAL A 170 3.92 6.83 16.16
CA VAL A 170 3.54 7.68 15.04
C VAL A 170 2.93 6.78 13.97
N ALA A 171 1.71 7.11 13.55
CA ALA A 171 1.02 6.41 12.47
C ALA A 171 1.25 7.12 11.15
N THR A 172 1.46 6.34 10.08
CA THR A 172 1.35 6.88 8.72
C THR A 172 -0.09 7.30 8.43
N LYS A 173 -0.28 8.14 7.41
CA LYS A 173 -1.58 8.18 6.72
C LYS A 173 -1.90 6.79 6.16
N GLN A 174 -3.18 6.44 6.16
CA GLN A 174 -3.64 5.22 5.49
C GLN A 174 -3.47 5.38 3.98
N VAL A 175 -3.00 4.32 3.32
CA VAL A 175 -2.87 4.23 1.86
C VAL A 175 -3.47 2.92 1.38
N GLY A 176 -3.98 2.89 0.16
CA GLY A 176 -4.72 1.72 -0.34
C GLY A 176 -6.23 1.88 -0.23
N TYR A 177 -6.92 1.28 -1.19
CA TYR A 177 -8.38 1.16 -1.22
C TYR A 177 -8.74 -0.08 -2.06
N ASP A 178 -8.83 -1.25 -1.42
CA ASP A 178 -9.06 -2.53 -2.12
C ASP A 178 -10.15 -3.39 -1.44
N PHE A 179 -11.26 -3.62 -2.13
CA PHE A 179 -12.36 -4.47 -1.66
C PHE A 179 -12.07 -5.99 -1.74
N THR A 180 -10.98 -6.38 -2.39
CA THR A 180 -10.54 -7.78 -2.56
C THR A 180 -9.35 -8.14 -1.67
N GLY A 181 -8.91 -7.20 -0.82
CA GLY A 181 -7.77 -7.33 0.08
C GLY A 181 -6.48 -6.75 -0.53
N ILE A 182 -5.60 -6.22 0.30
CA ILE A 182 -4.38 -5.56 -0.20
C ILE A 182 -3.31 -6.59 -0.57
N GLY A 183 -3.08 -6.74 -1.87
CA GLY A 183 -1.94 -7.49 -2.39
C GLY A 183 -0.64 -6.72 -2.17
N LEU A 184 0.15 -7.13 -1.18
CA LEU A 184 1.37 -6.42 -0.80
C LEU A 184 2.62 -7.09 -1.41
N HIS A 185 3.29 -6.38 -2.32
CA HIS A 185 4.51 -6.86 -2.96
C HIS A 185 5.74 -6.13 -2.41
N TYR A 186 6.64 -6.90 -1.81
CA TYR A 186 7.88 -6.43 -1.22
C TYR A 186 9.05 -6.53 -2.21
N ASP A 187 9.81 -5.45 -2.35
CA ASP A 187 11.19 -5.57 -2.82
C ASP A 187 12.08 -6.06 -1.67
N LYS A 188 12.46 -7.34 -1.73
CA LYS A 188 13.30 -8.01 -0.74
C LYS A 188 14.66 -7.33 -0.52
N ASN A 189 15.11 -6.49 -1.45
CA ASN A 189 16.40 -5.82 -1.34
C ASN A 189 16.33 -4.49 -0.56
N THR A 190 15.15 -3.88 -0.49
CA THR A 190 14.97 -2.57 0.17
C THR A 190 14.03 -2.60 1.36
N VAL A 191 13.19 -3.64 1.51
CA VAL A 191 12.20 -3.89 2.60
C VAL A 191 11.26 -2.72 2.90
N ARG A 192 11.22 -1.70 2.04
CA ARG A 192 10.51 -0.43 2.25
C ARG A 192 9.57 -0.08 1.11
N GLN A 193 9.50 -0.92 0.08
CA GLN A 193 8.62 -0.70 -1.07
C GLN A 193 7.34 -1.51 -0.91
N PHE A 194 6.22 -0.80 -1.01
CA PHE A 194 4.88 -1.35 -0.86
C PHE A 194 4.13 -1.08 -2.15
N ALA A 195 3.98 -2.10 -2.98
CA ALA A 195 3.05 -2.00 -4.11
C ALA A 195 1.66 -2.41 -3.63
N ILE A 196 0.71 -1.49 -3.75
CA ILE A 196 -0.67 -1.61 -3.28
C ILE A 196 -1.58 -1.45 -4.48
N SER A 197 -2.48 -2.41 -4.67
CA SER A 197 -3.52 -2.29 -5.70
C SER A 197 -4.70 -1.52 -5.10
N ASN A 198 -5.22 -0.56 -5.86
CA ASN A 198 -6.45 0.15 -5.54
C ASN A 198 -7.49 -0.30 -6.54
N ASN A 199 -8.63 -0.81 -6.06
CA ASN A 199 -9.77 -1.07 -6.90
C ASN A 199 -10.92 -0.12 -6.55
N HIS A 200 -11.45 0.52 -7.58
CA HIS A 200 -12.50 1.51 -7.41
C HIS A 200 -13.85 0.88 -7.73
N ILE A 201 -14.20 -0.18 -7.02
CA ILE A 201 -15.56 -0.75 -7.05
C ILE A 201 -16.40 -0.17 -5.92
N GLY A 202 -17.72 -0.23 -6.04
CA GLY A 202 -18.61 0.32 -5.01
C GLY A 202 -19.93 0.80 -5.59
N HIS A 203 -20.82 1.22 -4.69
CA HIS A 203 -22.18 1.59 -5.06
C HIS A 203 -22.21 2.64 -6.18
N GLY A 204 -22.68 2.24 -7.36
CA GLY A 204 -22.82 3.11 -8.54
C GLY A 204 -21.51 3.52 -9.22
N ASN A 205 -20.34 3.09 -8.74
CA ASN A 205 -19.08 3.44 -9.42
C ASN A 205 -18.92 2.58 -10.68
N THR A 206 -19.23 3.16 -11.84
CA THR A 206 -19.09 2.52 -13.16
C THR A 206 -17.84 2.96 -13.93
N ASP A 207 -17.01 3.81 -13.33
CA ASP A 207 -15.83 4.37 -13.98
C ASP A 207 -14.82 3.27 -14.33
N LEU A 208 -14.36 3.30 -15.58
CA LEU A 208 -13.45 2.30 -16.14
C LEU A 208 -12.01 2.78 -16.07
N CYS A 209 -11.11 1.85 -15.74
CA CYS A 209 -9.66 2.08 -15.73
C CYS A 209 -9.18 3.06 -14.66
N GLU A 210 -9.94 3.15 -13.56
CA GLU A 210 -9.50 3.85 -12.35
C GLU A 210 -8.64 2.96 -11.45
N ASP A 211 -8.69 1.64 -11.66
CA ASP A 211 -7.82 0.71 -10.95
C ASP A 211 -6.35 1.06 -11.22
N GLU A 212 -5.61 1.23 -10.14
CA GLU A 212 -4.21 1.62 -10.18
C GLU A 212 -3.41 0.86 -9.14
N ARG A 213 -2.15 0.57 -9.45
CA ARG A 213 -1.19 0.06 -8.48
C ARG A 213 -0.24 1.17 -8.09
N ASN A 214 -0.33 1.58 -6.84
CA ASN A 214 0.55 2.58 -6.26
C ASN A 214 1.71 1.91 -5.52
N THR A 215 2.93 2.32 -5.81
CA THR A 215 4.14 1.88 -5.11
C THR A 215 4.62 2.98 -4.18
N TYR A 216 4.69 2.68 -2.90
CA TYR A 216 5.14 3.59 -1.85
C TYR A 216 6.50 3.18 -1.32
N VAL A 217 7.29 4.16 -0.86
CA VAL A 217 8.43 3.95 0.02
C VAL A 217 8.07 4.46 1.42
N PHE A 218 8.33 3.65 2.44
CA PHE A 218 8.30 4.15 3.81
C PHE A 218 9.56 4.94 4.12
N ASP A 219 9.38 6.22 4.47
CA ASP A 219 10.47 7.13 4.82
C ASP A 219 10.00 8.11 5.89
N ASN A 220 10.70 8.10 7.04
CA ASN A 220 10.44 8.97 8.18
C ASN A 220 8.97 9.03 8.62
N PHE A 221 8.39 7.88 8.98
CA PHE A 221 7.00 7.76 9.45
C PHE A 221 5.93 8.09 8.40
N GLU A 222 6.29 8.16 7.12
CA GLU A 222 5.36 8.44 6.03
C GLU A 222 5.47 7.42 4.89
N PHE A 223 4.33 7.11 4.26
CA PHE A 223 4.30 6.48 2.95
C PHE A 223 4.47 7.55 1.86
N LYS A 224 5.59 7.51 1.15
CA LYS A 224 5.87 8.38 -0.01
C LYS A 224 5.59 7.64 -1.30
N LEU A 225 4.61 8.11 -2.08
CA LEU A 225 4.31 7.56 -3.39
C LEU A 225 5.50 7.77 -4.33
N ILE A 226 6.01 6.69 -4.93
CA ILE A 226 7.14 6.75 -5.87
C ILE A 226 6.75 6.33 -7.29
N HIS A 227 5.65 5.58 -7.45
CA HIS A 227 5.18 5.13 -8.74
C HIS A 227 3.69 4.82 -8.72
N THR A 228 3.01 5.10 -9.83
CA THR A 228 1.63 4.69 -10.08
C THR A 228 1.59 3.99 -11.43
N GLU A 229 1.16 2.74 -11.43
CA GLU A 229 0.87 1.94 -12.62
C GLU A 229 -0.65 1.98 -12.83
N LYS A 230 -1.09 2.37 -14.03
CA LYS A 230 -2.51 2.41 -14.41
C LYS A 230 -2.76 1.50 -15.59
N ASP A 231 -3.92 0.86 -15.60
CA ASP A 231 -4.32 0.04 -16.73
C ASP A 231 -4.57 0.90 -17.97
N ARG A 232 -4.16 0.39 -19.13
CA ARG A 232 -4.36 1.07 -20.41
C ARG A 232 -5.62 0.54 -21.08
N LYS A 233 -6.63 1.39 -21.25
CA LYS A 233 -7.86 1.02 -21.97
C LYS A 233 -7.57 0.57 -23.41
N LEU A 234 -7.79 -0.72 -23.70
CA LEU A 234 -7.74 -1.26 -25.06
C LEU A 234 -8.99 -0.86 -25.84
N LYS A 235 -8.83 -0.54 -27.12
CA LYS A 235 -9.97 -0.25 -28.01
C LYS A 235 -10.69 -1.55 -28.41
N ALA A 236 -11.98 -1.63 -28.11
CA ALA A 236 -12.85 -2.69 -28.61
C ALA A 236 -13.57 -2.25 -29.90
N ILE A 237 -13.97 -3.23 -30.71
CA ILE A 237 -14.86 -3.05 -31.86
C ILE A 237 -16.27 -2.75 -31.38
N LYS A 238 -16.71 -3.50 -30.35
CA LYS A 238 -18.01 -3.38 -29.69
C LYS A 238 -17.85 -3.84 -28.24
N GLU A 239 -18.58 -3.22 -27.33
CA GLU A 239 -18.45 -3.51 -25.90
C GLU A 239 -19.78 -3.27 -25.17
N ILE A 240 -19.87 -3.89 -24.00
CA ILE A 240 -20.86 -3.62 -22.96
C ILE A 240 -20.11 -3.15 -21.72
N LYS A 241 -20.59 -2.09 -21.09
CA LYS A 241 -20.01 -1.46 -19.90
C LYS A 241 -21.07 -1.29 -18.82
N SER A 242 -20.67 -1.24 -17.56
CA SER A 242 -21.56 -0.95 -16.44
C SER A 242 -22.27 0.40 -16.58
N GLU A 243 -21.59 1.40 -17.13
CA GLU A 243 -22.15 2.73 -17.43
C GLU A 243 -23.35 2.67 -18.40
N ASP A 244 -23.42 1.65 -19.28
CA ASP A 244 -24.50 1.54 -20.28
C ASP A 244 -25.89 1.29 -19.64
N PHE A 245 -25.92 0.95 -18.35
CA PHE A 245 -27.13 0.74 -17.55
C PHE A 245 -27.59 1.99 -16.79
N LEU A 246 -26.73 3.00 -16.70
CA LEU A 246 -27.04 4.26 -16.02
C LEU A 246 -27.80 5.21 -16.97
N PRO A 247 -28.60 6.14 -16.42
CA PRO A 247 -29.20 7.18 -17.23
C PRO A 247 -28.11 8.05 -17.85
N ASP A 248 -28.34 8.54 -19.08
CA ASP A 248 -27.42 9.46 -19.75
C ASP A 248 -27.86 10.92 -19.60
N GLU A 249 -26.94 11.85 -19.86
CA GLU A 249 -27.20 13.30 -19.83
C GLU A 249 -28.27 13.76 -20.84
N PHE A 250 -28.64 12.89 -21.78
CA PHE A 250 -29.64 13.15 -22.83
C PHE A 250 -31.03 12.62 -22.47
N GLY A 251 -31.23 12.18 -21.22
CA GLY A 251 -32.54 11.79 -20.69
C GLY A 251 -32.92 10.34 -20.94
N ARG A 252 -31.96 9.47 -21.29
CA ARG A 252 -32.21 8.02 -21.29
C ARG A 252 -32.51 7.56 -19.87
N GLU A 253 -33.56 6.77 -19.71
CA GLU A 253 -33.92 6.18 -18.42
C GLU A 253 -32.88 5.15 -17.94
N SER A 254 -32.83 4.97 -16.62
CA SER A 254 -32.02 3.92 -16.00
C SER A 254 -32.47 2.54 -16.45
N ARG A 255 -31.51 1.68 -16.74
CA ARG A 255 -31.71 0.30 -17.21
C ARG A 255 -31.15 -0.73 -16.23
N GLU A 256 -30.98 -0.33 -14.96
CA GLU A 256 -30.32 -1.17 -13.93
C GLU A 256 -30.98 -2.55 -13.71
N THR A 257 -32.27 -2.68 -14.02
CA THR A 257 -33.03 -3.94 -13.91
C THR A 257 -33.08 -4.74 -15.22
N GLU A 258 -32.53 -4.21 -16.30
CA GLU A 258 -32.54 -4.86 -17.61
C GLU A 258 -31.34 -5.79 -17.80
N VAL A 259 -31.46 -6.69 -18.79
CA VAL A 259 -30.33 -7.43 -19.36
C VAL A 259 -30.00 -6.82 -20.71
N LEU A 260 -28.78 -6.29 -20.84
CA LEU A 260 -28.31 -5.74 -22.11
C LEU A 260 -27.64 -6.83 -22.96
N SER A 261 -27.70 -6.66 -24.28
CA SER A 261 -27.12 -7.58 -25.25
C SER A 261 -26.39 -6.83 -26.37
N ILE A 262 -25.19 -7.29 -26.72
CA ILE A 262 -24.51 -6.88 -27.94
C ILE A 262 -24.42 -8.07 -28.90
N ALA A 263 -24.79 -7.84 -30.16
CA ALA A 263 -24.65 -8.82 -31.23
C ALA A 263 -23.39 -8.55 -32.10
N TYR A 264 -22.61 -9.59 -32.39
CA TYR A 264 -21.42 -9.55 -33.26
C TYR A 264 -21.02 -10.97 -33.69
N ASP A 265 -20.58 -11.18 -34.93
CA ASP A 265 -20.09 -12.48 -35.42
C ASP A 265 -18.68 -12.78 -34.86
N LEU A 266 -18.59 -13.58 -33.79
CA LEU A 266 -17.33 -13.80 -33.06
C LEU A 266 -16.42 -14.79 -33.79
N ASP A 267 -16.95 -15.75 -34.53
CA ASP A 267 -16.19 -16.80 -35.21
C ASP A 267 -16.12 -16.65 -36.74
N ASN A 268 -16.67 -15.56 -37.28
CA ASN A 268 -16.70 -15.22 -38.71
C ASN A 268 -17.49 -16.21 -39.58
N ASN A 269 -18.52 -16.85 -39.03
CA ASN A 269 -19.35 -17.76 -39.80
C ASN A 269 -20.53 -17.10 -40.53
N GLY A 270 -20.68 -15.77 -40.41
CA GLY A 270 -21.74 -14.97 -41.03
C GLY A 270 -23.02 -14.86 -40.18
N THR A 271 -23.09 -15.53 -39.04
CA THR A 271 -24.21 -15.45 -38.09
C THR A 271 -23.79 -14.66 -36.85
N PRO A 272 -24.54 -13.63 -36.43
CA PRO A 272 -24.20 -12.89 -35.22
C PRO A 272 -24.31 -13.76 -33.95
N ASP A 273 -23.27 -13.72 -33.13
CA ASP A 273 -23.26 -14.20 -31.75
C ASP A 273 -23.69 -13.09 -30.79
N GLN A 274 -23.85 -13.43 -29.50
CA GLN A 274 -24.27 -12.46 -28.49
C GLN A 274 -23.39 -12.47 -27.24
N ILE A 275 -23.23 -11.30 -26.63
CA ILE A 275 -22.74 -11.14 -25.26
C ILE A 275 -23.83 -10.41 -24.48
N THR A 276 -24.29 -11.01 -23.38
CA THR A 276 -25.34 -10.45 -22.52
C THR A 276 -24.83 -10.24 -21.11
N SER A 277 -25.41 -9.28 -20.40
CA SER A 277 -25.11 -9.07 -18.98
C SER A 277 -26.21 -8.25 -18.30
N GLY A 278 -26.38 -8.45 -16.99
CA GLY A 278 -27.08 -7.52 -16.11
C GLY A 278 -26.11 -6.59 -15.36
N TYR A 279 -26.65 -5.65 -14.58
CA TYR A 279 -25.88 -4.72 -13.76
C TYR A 279 -26.13 -4.88 -12.27
N TRP A 280 -25.07 -4.86 -11.48
CA TRP A 280 -25.14 -4.95 -10.02
C TRP A 280 -24.76 -3.60 -9.40
N SER A 281 -25.76 -2.75 -9.19
CA SER A 281 -25.60 -1.37 -8.70
C SER A 281 -24.84 -1.27 -7.38
N ARG A 282 -24.98 -2.26 -6.49
CA ARG A 282 -24.26 -2.33 -5.21
C ARG A 282 -22.74 -2.24 -5.37
N TRP A 283 -22.21 -2.75 -6.48
CA TRP A 283 -20.78 -2.80 -6.74
C TRP A 283 -20.35 -2.04 -7.99
N GLY A 284 -21.30 -1.52 -8.77
CA GLY A 284 -20.98 -0.77 -9.99
C GLY A 284 -20.40 -1.66 -11.11
N ILE A 285 -20.70 -2.96 -11.09
CA ILE A 285 -20.12 -3.97 -11.99
C ILE A 285 -21.20 -4.70 -12.78
N LEU A 286 -20.78 -5.31 -13.88
CA LEU A 286 -21.56 -6.29 -14.63
C LEU A 286 -21.69 -7.58 -13.83
N HIS A 287 -22.84 -8.24 -13.94
CA HIS A 287 -23.06 -9.59 -13.43
C HIS A 287 -23.77 -10.45 -14.47
N GLU A 288 -23.70 -11.77 -14.28
CA GLU A 288 -24.31 -12.74 -15.21
C GLU A 288 -23.87 -12.51 -16.66
N VAL A 289 -22.56 -12.31 -16.86
CA VAL A 289 -21.98 -12.16 -18.20
C VAL A 289 -22.06 -13.50 -18.93
N ASP A 290 -22.89 -13.56 -19.95
CA ASP A 290 -23.07 -14.73 -20.80
C ASP A 290 -22.57 -14.45 -22.22
N ILE A 291 -21.87 -15.44 -22.79
CA ILE A 291 -21.46 -15.43 -24.19
C ILE A 291 -22.21 -16.55 -24.90
N ILE A 292 -22.94 -16.20 -25.94
CA ILE A 292 -23.75 -17.10 -26.74
C ILE A 292 -23.06 -17.23 -28.09
N LEU A 293 -22.35 -18.34 -28.29
CA LEU A 293 -21.64 -18.66 -29.53
C LEU A 293 -22.43 -19.71 -30.30
N ASN A 294 -22.81 -19.42 -31.54
CA ASN A 294 -23.58 -20.33 -32.40
C ASN A 294 -24.88 -20.83 -31.75
N GLY A 295 -25.60 -19.90 -31.11
CA GLY A 295 -26.84 -20.19 -30.38
C GLY A 295 -26.66 -21.00 -29.09
N LYS A 296 -25.43 -21.24 -28.63
CA LYS A 296 -25.13 -21.98 -27.40
C LYS A 296 -24.51 -21.06 -26.35
N VAL A 297 -25.17 -20.95 -25.20
CA VAL A 297 -24.59 -20.29 -24.01
C VAL A 297 -23.35 -21.06 -23.57
N LEU A 298 -22.22 -20.36 -23.54
CA LEU A 298 -20.96 -20.92 -23.10
C LEU A 298 -20.92 -20.96 -21.58
N LYS A 299 -21.30 -22.10 -21.00
CA LYS A 299 -21.28 -22.31 -19.54
C LYS A 299 -19.84 -22.42 -19.02
N ASN A 300 -19.60 -21.98 -17.77
CA ASN A 300 -18.31 -22.04 -17.05
C ASN A 300 -17.21 -21.11 -17.58
N GLN A 301 -17.58 -19.98 -18.19
CA GLN A 301 -16.65 -18.90 -18.46
C GLN A 301 -16.25 -18.24 -17.13
N LYS A 302 -14.96 -18.18 -16.84
CA LYS A 302 -14.44 -17.50 -15.62
C LYS A 302 -14.14 -16.03 -15.94
N ILE A 303 -15.14 -15.29 -16.43
CA ILE A 303 -14.99 -13.85 -16.75
C ILE A 303 -15.09 -13.00 -15.48
N GLY A 304 -15.83 -13.47 -14.47
CA GLY A 304 -16.05 -12.74 -13.22
C GLY A 304 -17.16 -11.69 -13.37
N SER A 305 -17.11 -10.66 -12.55
CA SER A 305 -18.06 -9.55 -12.52
C SER A 305 -17.33 -8.24 -12.89
N PRO A 306 -17.02 -8.01 -14.17
CA PRO A 306 -16.18 -6.89 -14.57
C PRO A 306 -16.98 -5.60 -14.74
N LYS A 307 -16.34 -4.44 -14.91
CA LYS A 307 -17.05 -3.24 -15.39
C LYS A 307 -17.24 -3.21 -16.91
N ARG A 308 -16.52 -4.06 -17.65
CA ARG A 308 -16.51 -4.08 -19.12
C ARG A 308 -16.22 -5.45 -19.71
N VAL A 309 -16.92 -5.73 -20.81
CA VAL A 309 -16.62 -6.82 -21.75
C VAL A 309 -16.62 -6.25 -23.17
N GLY A 310 -15.48 -6.33 -23.85
CA GLY A 310 -15.29 -5.81 -25.20
C GLY A 310 -14.76 -6.86 -26.17
N ILE A 311 -15.13 -6.72 -27.45
CA ILE A 311 -14.68 -7.57 -28.55
C ILE A 311 -13.47 -6.91 -29.22
N LEU A 312 -12.34 -7.61 -29.29
CA LEU A 312 -11.12 -7.10 -29.92
C LEU A 312 -11.04 -7.49 -31.40
N LYS A 313 -10.25 -6.75 -32.17
CA LYS A 313 -9.96 -7.09 -33.58
C LYS A 313 -9.08 -8.35 -33.72
N THR A 314 -8.29 -8.67 -32.71
CA THR A 314 -7.43 -9.86 -32.72
C THR A 314 -8.26 -11.13 -32.56
N LYS A 315 -7.68 -12.24 -33.00
CA LYS A 315 -8.33 -13.56 -32.97
C LYS A 315 -7.38 -14.61 -32.42
N THR A 316 -7.96 -15.63 -31.82
CA THR A 316 -7.28 -16.88 -31.45
C THR A 316 -8.18 -18.04 -31.85
N ASN A 317 -7.64 -19.04 -32.54
CA ASN A 317 -8.42 -20.17 -33.05
C ASN A 317 -9.67 -19.72 -33.84
N ASN A 318 -9.48 -18.72 -34.71
CA ASN A 318 -10.50 -18.09 -35.57
C ASN A 318 -11.65 -17.37 -34.86
N VAL A 319 -11.66 -17.30 -33.53
CA VAL A 319 -12.65 -16.56 -32.75
C VAL A 319 -12.03 -15.26 -32.24
N HIS A 320 -12.79 -14.17 -32.26
CA HIS A 320 -12.40 -12.87 -31.74
C HIS A 320 -11.97 -12.96 -30.27
N ASP A 321 -10.83 -12.34 -29.94
CA ASP A 321 -10.38 -12.20 -28.56
C ASP A 321 -11.30 -11.20 -27.82
N LEU A 322 -11.43 -11.36 -26.51
CA LEU A 322 -12.18 -10.44 -25.65
C LEU A 322 -11.24 -9.63 -24.78
N VAL A 323 -11.62 -8.40 -24.47
CA VAL A 323 -11.03 -7.60 -23.40
C VAL A 323 -12.02 -7.49 -22.25
N ILE A 324 -11.54 -7.82 -21.06
CA ILE A 324 -12.26 -7.68 -19.79
C ILE A 324 -11.61 -6.54 -19.01
N GLU A 325 -12.40 -5.71 -18.34
CA GLU A 325 -11.95 -4.44 -17.78
C GLU A 325 -11.27 -3.57 -18.85
N CYS A 326 -10.04 -3.15 -18.60
CA CYS A 326 -9.30 -2.24 -19.46
C CYS A 326 -8.41 -2.96 -20.45
N ASP A 327 -7.72 -4.00 -20.00
CA ASP A 327 -6.63 -4.64 -20.74
C ASP A 327 -6.52 -6.17 -20.57
N LYS A 328 -7.38 -6.81 -19.77
CA LYS A 328 -7.29 -8.26 -19.54
C LYS A 328 -7.82 -9.00 -20.77
N ILE A 329 -6.91 -9.62 -21.53
CA ILE A 329 -7.27 -10.31 -22.76
C ILE A 329 -7.65 -11.76 -22.46
N PHE A 330 -8.83 -12.14 -22.95
CA PHE A 330 -9.32 -13.51 -22.93
C PHE A 330 -9.34 -14.06 -24.37
N VAL A 331 -8.80 -15.26 -24.54
CA VAL A 331 -8.65 -15.90 -25.85
C VAL A 331 -9.44 -17.19 -25.92
N TRP A 332 -9.92 -17.55 -27.12
CA TRP A 332 -10.61 -18.80 -27.35
C TRP A 332 -9.62 -19.97 -27.44
N ASN A 333 -9.77 -20.98 -26.58
CA ASN A 333 -8.91 -22.17 -26.59
C ASN A 333 -9.49 -23.37 -27.37
N GLY A 334 -10.55 -23.15 -28.15
CA GLY A 334 -11.30 -24.22 -28.84
C GLY A 334 -12.55 -24.69 -28.10
N LYS A 335 -12.71 -24.35 -26.81
CA LYS A 335 -13.86 -24.75 -26.00
C LYS A 335 -14.45 -23.62 -25.15
N LYS A 336 -13.60 -22.74 -24.62
CA LYS A 336 -14.00 -21.60 -23.78
C LYS A 336 -13.00 -20.46 -23.89
N TYR A 337 -13.38 -19.30 -23.37
CA TYR A 337 -12.47 -18.19 -23.19
C TYR A 337 -11.61 -18.42 -21.96
N VAL A 338 -10.31 -18.14 -22.09
CA VAL A 338 -9.34 -18.25 -20.99
C VAL A 338 -8.49 -16.99 -20.95
N TYR A 339 -8.15 -16.54 -19.75
CA TYR A 339 -7.28 -15.38 -19.56
C TYR A 339 -5.87 -15.65 -20.10
N ASP A 340 -5.39 -14.76 -20.98
CA ASP A 340 -4.04 -14.80 -21.55
C ASP A 340 -3.18 -13.68 -20.96
N LYS A 341 -2.41 -14.05 -19.92
CA LYS A 341 -1.49 -13.14 -19.23
C LYS A 341 -0.39 -12.59 -20.15
N LYS A 342 0.05 -13.33 -21.18
CA LYS A 342 1.12 -12.87 -22.07
C LYS A 342 0.60 -11.77 -22.98
N LYS A 343 -0.54 -12.01 -23.65
CA LYS A 343 -1.17 -11.00 -24.50
C LYS A 343 -1.54 -9.73 -23.72
N SER A 344 -1.98 -9.87 -22.47
CA SER A 344 -2.34 -8.73 -21.62
C SER A 344 -1.15 -7.86 -21.20
N LYS A 345 0.09 -8.39 -21.17
CA LYS A 345 1.30 -7.67 -20.74
C LYS A 345 2.12 -7.03 -21.86
N THR A 346 1.79 -7.29 -23.13
CA THR A 346 2.68 -6.98 -24.26
C THR A 346 2.36 -5.63 -24.93
N LYS A 347 1.57 -4.72 -24.32
CA LYS A 347 1.04 -3.54 -25.04
C LYS A 347 0.88 -2.26 -24.22
#